data_AF-A0AAU2RB96-F1
#
_entry.id   AF-A0AAU2RB96-F1
#
_cell.length_a   1.000
_cell.length_b   1.000
_cell.length_c   1.000
_cell.angle_alpha   90.00
_cell.angle_beta   90.00
_cell.angle_gamma   90.00
#
_symmetry.space_group_name_H-M   'P 1'
#
loop_
_entity.id
_entity.type
_entity.pdbx_description
1 polymer ?
#
loop_
_entity_poly.entity_id
_entity_poly.type
_entity_poly.pdbx_seq_one_letter_code
_entity_poly.pdbx_strand_id
1 'polypeptide(L)'
;MDGSLTHTRRRTGTENRKDYSGKSECHGLLVIARTDERGRLLWVSATRPGRTSGITAYRHDQLTQKLQAAGLGAIADLGFVGLGDTGPDADPAVITGYKAARNRPLTRGQNLADRALAAVRAPVEYGFAHLKNWRVLGKVRTARSGRPPWSALLVLTNRGVSR
;
A
#
# COMPACT_ATOMS: atom_id res chain seq x y z
N MET A 1 -5.29 -2.16 -1.83
CA MET A 1 -4.09 -1.31 -1.65
C MET A 1 -3.14 -2.00 -0.71
N ASP A 2 -1.84 -1.80 -0.90
CA ASP A 2 -0.80 -2.43 -0.07
C ASP A 2 0.47 -1.56 -0.11
N GLY A 3 1.37 -1.76 0.86
CA GLY A 3 2.69 -1.15 0.93
C GLY A 3 3.77 -2.14 0.51
N SER A 4 4.67 -1.73 -0.38
CA SER A 4 5.82 -2.54 -0.79
C SER A 4 7.14 -1.84 -0.48
N LEU A 5 8.10 -2.59 0.04
CA LEU A 5 9.46 -2.10 0.26
C LEU A 5 10.36 -2.53 -0.90
N THR A 6 11.01 -1.57 -1.53
CA THR A 6 12.03 -1.81 -2.57
C THR A 6 13.41 -1.74 -1.93
N HIS A 7 14.20 -2.81 -2.01
CA HIS A 7 15.55 -2.84 -1.45
C HIS A 7 16.47 -1.80 -2.11
N THR A 8 17.19 -1.06 -1.28
CA THR A 8 18.22 -0.10 -1.71
C THR A 8 19.56 -0.46 -1.12
N ARG A 9 20.65 -0.02 -1.78
CA ARG A 9 21.97 -0.11 -1.16
C ARG A 9 22.00 0.75 0.10
N ARG A 10 22.73 0.28 1.10
CA ARG A 10 23.03 1.01 2.34
C ARG A 10 23.62 2.37 1.97
N ARG A 11 23.08 3.45 2.52
CA ARG A 11 23.66 4.79 2.39
C ARG A 11 24.73 4.98 3.47
N THR A 12 25.57 6.00 3.33
CA THR A 12 26.55 6.36 4.36
C THR A 12 25.96 7.39 5.33
N GLY A 13 26.52 7.48 6.54
CA GLY A 13 26.16 8.50 7.52
C GLY A 13 24.74 8.37 8.11
N THR A 14 24.19 9.50 8.55
CA THR A 14 22.91 9.60 9.27
C THR A 14 21.69 9.28 8.39
N GLU A 15 21.76 9.56 7.09
CA GLU A 15 20.70 9.25 6.12
C GLU A 15 20.45 7.73 6.01
N ASN A 16 21.46 6.90 6.32
CA ASN A 16 21.30 5.45 6.30
C ASN A 16 20.20 4.94 7.23
N ARG A 17 20.03 5.58 8.40
CA ARG A 17 19.05 5.16 9.41
C ARG A 17 17.60 5.39 8.95
N LYS A 18 17.37 6.35 8.05
CA LYS A 18 16.03 6.66 7.55
C LYS A 18 15.49 5.58 6.62
N ASP A 19 16.38 4.97 5.84
CA ASP A 19 16.02 3.94 4.87
C ASP A 19 15.93 2.53 5.51
N TYR A 20 16.35 2.36 6.76
CA TYR A 20 16.24 1.07 7.45
C TYR A 20 14.80 0.77 7.87
N SER A 21 14.25 -0.34 7.39
CA SER A 21 12.95 -0.84 7.80
C SER A 21 13.11 -1.90 8.88
N GLY A 22 12.60 -1.64 10.09
CA GLY A 22 12.58 -2.65 11.15
C GLY A 22 11.68 -3.85 10.82
N LYS A 23 10.62 -3.66 10.02
CA LYS A 23 9.70 -4.74 9.64
C LYS A 23 10.34 -5.77 8.69
N SER A 24 11.23 -5.31 7.81
CA SER A 24 11.88 -6.16 6.79
C SER A 24 13.37 -6.36 7.05
N GLU A 25 13.88 -5.81 8.15
CA GLU A 25 15.30 -5.85 8.57
C GLU A 25 16.29 -5.49 7.45
N CYS A 26 15.91 -4.56 6.58
CA CYS A 26 16.70 -4.19 5.42
C CYS A 26 16.60 -2.69 5.10
N HIS A 27 17.56 -2.19 4.33
CA HIS A 27 17.50 -0.84 3.78
C HIS A 27 16.65 -0.82 2.52
N GLY A 28 15.68 0.08 2.47
CA GLY A 28 14.80 0.19 1.33
C GLY A 28 13.98 1.46 1.32
N LEU A 29 13.21 1.61 0.25
CA LEU A 29 12.25 2.68 0.07
C LEU A 29 10.84 2.09 0.01
N LEU A 30 9.94 2.64 0.81
CA LEU A 30 8.53 2.27 0.86
C LEU A 30 7.78 2.94 -0.29
N VAL A 31 6.97 2.16 -1.02
CA VAL A 31 5.90 2.66 -1.89
C VAL A 31 4.57 2.13 -1.40
N ILE A 32 3.51 2.91 -1.62
CA ILE A 32 2.13 2.43 -1.53
C ILE A 32 1.61 2.31 -2.95
N ALA A 33 0.86 1.26 -3.23
CA ALA A 33 0.23 1.10 -4.53
C ALA A 33 -1.25 0.69 -4.41
N ARG A 34 -1.99 0.97 -5.48
CA ARG A 34 -3.38 0.58 -5.65
C ARG A 34 -3.51 -0.27 -6.91
N THR A 35 -4.32 -1.30 -6.80
CA THR A 35 -4.75 -2.13 -7.93
C THR A 35 -6.27 -2.05 -8.07
N ASP A 36 -6.77 -2.53 -9.19
CA ASP A 36 -8.17 -2.93 -9.31
C ASP A 36 -8.40 -4.31 -8.67
N GLU A 37 -9.65 -4.78 -8.75
CA GLU A 37 -10.10 -6.08 -8.23
C GLU A 37 -9.45 -7.28 -8.93
N ARG A 38 -8.88 -7.09 -10.12
CA ARG A 38 -8.15 -8.12 -10.88
C ARG A 38 -6.65 -8.09 -10.62
N GLY A 39 -6.18 -7.22 -9.73
CA GLY A 39 -4.76 -7.07 -9.41
C GLY A 39 -3.96 -6.23 -10.41
N ARG A 40 -4.62 -5.55 -11.36
CA ARG A 40 -3.92 -4.65 -12.28
C ARG A 40 -3.54 -3.38 -11.54
N LEU A 41 -2.27 -2.99 -11.63
CA LEU A 41 -1.74 -1.80 -10.98
C LEU A 41 -2.34 -0.53 -11.59
N LEU A 42 -2.96 0.30 -10.75
CA LEU A 42 -3.61 1.56 -11.14
C LEU A 42 -2.78 2.79 -10.76
N TRP A 43 -2.04 2.70 -9.65
CA TRP A 43 -1.29 3.83 -9.10
C TRP A 43 -0.19 3.37 -8.15
N VAL A 44 0.92 4.12 -8.12
CA VAL A 44 2.02 3.96 -7.17
C VAL A 44 2.37 5.33 -6.60
N SER A 45 2.60 5.39 -5.28
CA SER A 45 3.04 6.60 -4.60
C SER A 45 4.47 6.95 -4.95
N ALA A 46 4.83 8.20 -4.66
CA ALA A 46 6.23 8.53 -4.47
C ALA A 46 6.86 7.63 -3.38
N THR A 47 8.12 7.19 -3.55
CA THR A 47 8.75 6.43 -2.47
C THR A 47 9.07 7.30 -1.28
N ARG A 48 9.14 6.64 -0.13
CA ARG A 48 9.44 7.21 1.16
C ARG A 48 10.54 6.37 1.82
N PRO A 49 11.23 6.90 2.84
CA PRO A 49 12.23 6.14 3.58
C PRO A 49 11.63 4.84 4.15
N GLY A 50 12.38 3.73 4.12
CA GLY A 50 11.92 2.41 4.57
C GLY A 50 11.51 2.33 6.05
N ARG A 51 11.92 3.32 6.87
CA ARG A 51 11.47 3.48 8.25
C ARG A 51 10.00 3.93 8.35
N THR A 52 9.45 4.58 7.33
CA THR A 52 8.06 5.03 7.31
C THR A 52 7.11 3.83 7.28
N SER A 53 6.04 3.85 8.06
CA SER A 53 4.99 2.83 7.99
C SER A 53 4.03 3.13 6.83
N GLY A 54 3.41 2.09 6.27
CA GLY A 54 2.40 2.22 5.21
C GLY A 54 1.29 3.18 5.60
N ILE A 55 0.69 3.01 6.80
CA ILE A 55 -0.38 3.89 7.27
C ILE A 55 0.04 5.37 7.40
N THR A 56 1.27 5.65 7.85
CA THR A 56 1.78 7.03 7.95
C THR A 56 1.98 7.64 6.58
N ALA A 57 2.55 6.87 5.64
CA ALA A 57 2.68 7.31 4.25
C ALA A 57 1.30 7.60 3.62
N TYR A 58 0.31 6.75 3.90
CA TYR A 58 -1.06 6.90 3.40
C TYR A 58 -1.74 8.17 3.91
N ARG A 59 -1.63 8.43 5.23
CA ARG A 59 -2.15 9.65 5.87
C ARG A 59 -1.48 10.90 5.30
N HIS A 60 -0.16 10.86 5.12
CA HIS A 60 0.58 11.98 4.53
C HIS A 60 0.11 12.28 3.10
N ASP A 61 -0.21 11.25 2.31
CA ASP A 61 -0.69 11.43 0.93
C ASP A 61 -2.19 11.78 0.86
N GLN A 62 -2.87 11.92 2.01
CA GLN A 62 -4.28 12.29 2.12
C GLN A 62 -5.20 11.38 1.29
N LEU A 63 -4.82 10.10 1.19
CA LEU A 63 -5.45 9.18 0.26
C LEU A 63 -6.90 8.84 0.64
N THR A 64 -7.25 8.81 1.93
CA THR A 64 -8.66 8.66 2.37
C THR A 64 -9.53 9.80 1.83
N GLN A 65 -9.08 11.05 1.96
CA GLN A 65 -9.86 12.21 1.48
C GLN A 65 -9.99 12.21 -0.04
N LYS A 66 -8.94 11.83 -0.76
CA LYS A 66 -8.98 11.69 -2.23
C LYS A 66 -9.93 10.59 -2.69
N LEU A 67 -10.00 9.47 -1.96
CA LEU A 67 -10.97 8.41 -2.22
C LEU A 67 -12.40 8.90 -2.01
N GLN A 68 -12.67 9.56 -0.88
CA GLN A 68 -13.98 10.12 -0.56
C GLN A 68 -14.43 11.16 -1.59
N ALA A 69 -13.55 12.09 -1.96
CA ALA A 69 -13.83 13.11 -2.96
C ALA A 69 -14.14 12.52 -4.35
N ALA A 70 -13.61 11.33 -4.64
CA ALA A 70 -13.89 10.59 -5.88
C ALA A 70 -15.10 9.65 -5.76
N GLY A 71 -15.75 9.55 -4.59
CA GLY A 71 -16.82 8.58 -4.34
C GLY A 71 -16.35 7.12 -4.39
N LEU A 72 -15.07 6.86 -4.11
CA LEU A 72 -14.46 5.54 -4.20
C LEU A 72 -14.16 4.95 -2.81
N GLY A 73 -14.32 3.64 -2.67
CA GLY A 73 -13.78 2.85 -1.57
C GLY A 73 -12.47 2.15 -1.92
N ALA A 74 -11.71 1.74 -0.91
CA ALA A 74 -10.54 0.88 -1.07
C ALA A 74 -10.52 -0.25 -0.05
N ILE A 75 -10.08 -1.44 -0.47
CA ILE A 75 -9.77 -2.55 0.43
C ILE A 75 -8.27 -2.54 0.73
N ALA A 76 -7.90 -2.69 1.99
CA ALA A 76 -6.52 -2.59 2.46
C ALA A 76 -6.09 -3.73 3.39
N ASP A 77 -4.78 -3.89 3.55
CA ASP A 77 -4.19 -4.84 4.49
C ASP A 77 -4.43 -4.45 5.97
N LEU A 78 -4.16 -5.38 6.89
CA LEU A 78 -4.31 -5.17 8.34
C LEU A 78 -3.36 -4.10 8.92
N GLY A 79 -2.26 -3.79 8.24
CA GLY A 79 -1.35 -2.71 8.59
C GLY A 79 -1.92 -1.31 8.33
N PHE A 80 -3.07 -1.22 7.66
CA PHE A 80 -3.82 0.00 7.42
C PHE A 80 -5.06 0.16 8.32
N VAL A 81 -5.27 -0.74 9.29
CA VAL A 81 -6.34 -0.63 10.29
C VAL A 81 -6.26 0.74 10.99
N GLY A 82 -7.41 1.41 11.15
CA GLY A 82 -7.50 2.77 11.69
C GLY A 82 -7.33 3.88 10.65
N LEU A 83 -7.47 3.55 9.36
CA LEU A 83 -7.68 4.52 8.29
C LEU A 83 -9.17 4.71 8.04
N GLY A 84 -9.62 5.96 8.01
CA GLY A 84 -11.01 6.27 7.63
C GLY A 84 -12.04 5.86 8.69
N ASP A 85 -11.63 5.68 9.95
CA ASP A 85 -12.56 5.61 11.09
C ASP A 85 -13.25 6.98 11.22
N THR A 86 -14.36 7.17 10.51
CA THR A 86 -15.19 8.39 10.50
C THR A 86 -16.35 8.33 11.52
N GLY A 87 -16.25 7.45 12.52
CA GLY A 87 -17.33 7.19 13.47
C GLY A 87 -18.26 6.07 13.00
N PRO A 88 -19.22 5.64 13.85
CA PRO A 88 -20.05 4.45 13.61
C PRO A 88 -21.03 4.59 12.43
N ASP A 89 -21.36 5.81 12.01
CA ASP A 89 -22.42 6.08 11.01
C ASP A 89 -21.92 6.39 9.60
N ALA A 90 -20.61 6.35 9.37
CA ALA A 90 -20.02 6.70 8.08
C ALA A 90 -19.43 5.46 7.39
N ASP A 91 -19.79 5.26 6.12
CA ASP A 91 -19.18 4.23 5.29
C ASP A 91 -17.66 4.47 5.21
N PRO A 92 -16.83 3.50 5.66
CA PRO A 92 -15.40 3.71 5.70
C PRO A 92 -14.88 3.70 4.26
N ALA A 93 -14.22 4.79 3.87
CA ALA A 93 -13.56 4.89 2.57
C ALA A 93 -12.42 3.84 2.40
N VAL A 94 -11.97 3.24 3.51
CA VAL A 94 -11.00 2.15 3.53
C VAL A 94 -11.53 1.00 4.38
N ILE A 95 -11.73 -0.17 3.77
CA ILE A 95 -12.13 -1.40 4.44
C ILE A 95 -10.88 -2.24 4.73
N THR A 96 -10.69 -2.63 5.99
CA THR A 96 -9.63 -3.55 6.44
C THR A 96 -10.23 -4.76 7.13
N GLY A 97 -9.43 -5.82 7.30
CA GLY A 97 -9.81 -6.96 8.12
C GLY A 97 -9.85 -6.61 9.61
N TYR A 98 -10.38 -7.55 10.40
CA TYR A 98 -10.37 -7.46 11.85
C TYR A 98 -9.02 -7.92 12.42
N LYS A 99 -8.58 -7.26 13.48
CA LYS A 99 -7.34 -7.59 14.17
C LYS A 99 -7.63 -8.13 15.57
N ALA A 100 -7.16 -9.34 15.85
CA ALA A 100 -7.19 -9.89 17.20
C ALA A 100 -6.35 -9.04 18.17
N ALA A 101 -6.79 -8.91 19.41
CA ALA A 101 -6.01 -8.29 20.49
C ALA A 101 -5.79 -9.31 21.62
N ARG A 102 -4.80 -9.04 22.50
CA ARG A 102 -4.36 -9.95 23.57
C ARG A 102 -5.52 -10.55 24.39
N ASN A 103 -6.57 -9.76 24.64
CA ASN A 103 -7.76 -10.19 25.41
C ASN A 103 -9.07 -10.08 24.60
N ARG A 104 -8.98 -10.01 23.27
CA ARG A 104 -10.14 -9.93 22.38
C ARG A 104 -9.87 -10.78 21.13
N PRO A 105 -10.13 -12.09 21.20
CA PRO A 105 -10.03 -12.96 20.03
C PRO A 105 -11.10 -12.60 19.00
N LEU A 106 -10.86 -12.96 17.74
CA LEU A 106 -11.83 -12.75 16.68
C LEU A 106 -13.03 -13.68 16.84
N THR A 107 -14.24 -13.15 16.64
CA THR A 107 -15.44 -13.96 16.59
C THR A 107 -15.44 -14.85 15.34
N ARG A 108 -16.30 -15.89 15.31
CA ARG A 108 -16.48 -16.72 14.10
C ARG A 108 -16.88 -15.87 12.87
N GLY A 109 -17.73 -14.87 13.07
CA GLY A 109 -18.16 -13.95 12.01
C GLY A 109 -17.02 -13.09 11.49
N GLN A 110 -16.18 -12.54 12.37
CA GLN A 110 -14.99 -11.77 11.97
C GLN A 110 -13.99 -12.63 11.19
N ASN A 111 -13.74 -13.86 11.63
CA ASN A 111 -12.88 -14.79 10.89
C ASN A 111 -13.44 -15.17 9.51
N LEU A 112 -14.77 -15.19 9.34
CA LEU A 112 -15.40 -15.43 8.04
C LEU A 112 -15.24 -14.20 7.13
N ALA A 113 -15.48 -13.01 7.67
CA ALA A 113 -15.28 -11.74 6.97
C ALA A 113 -13.82 -11.58 6.52
N ASP A 114 -12.84 -11.87 7.38
CA ASP A 114 -11.42 -11.81 7.02
C ASP A 114 -11.04 -12.81 5.93
N ARG A 115 -11.65 -14.01 5.91
CA ARG A 115 -11.46 -14.97 4.81
C ARG A 115 -12.03 -14.46 3.50
N ALA A 116 -13.22 -13.87 3.52
CA ALA A 116 -13.80 -13.25 2.33
C ALA A 116 -12.93 -12.08 1.84
N LEU A 117 -12.45 -11.23 2.75
CA LEU A 117 -11.56 -10.13 2.42
C LEU A 117 -10.24 -10.62 1.83
N ALA A 118 -9.65 -11.68 2.40
CA ALA A 118 -8.44 -12.30 1.87
C ALA A 118 -8.66 -12.84 0.44
N ALA A 119 -9.80 -13.47 0.17
CA ALA A 119 -10.13 -13.95 -1.18
C ALA A 119 -10.22 -12.82 -2.20
N VAL A 120 -10.88 -11.71 -1.84
CA VAL A 120 -10.94 -10.49 -2.68
C VAL A 120 -9.55 -9.86 -2.88
N ARG A 121 -8.65 -10.00 -1.90
CA ARG A 121 -7.28 -9.47 -1.97
C ARG A 121 -6.29 -10.37 -2.70
N ALA A 122 -6.59 -11.64 -2.96
CA ALA A 122 -5.66 -12.54 -3.62
C ALA A 122 -5.14 -12.03 -4.99
N PRO A 123 -5.98 -11.44 -5.88
CA PRO A 123 -5.49 -10.82 -7.12
C PRO A 123 -4.58 -9.60 -6.85
N VAL A 124 -4.89 -8.80 -5.82
CA VAL A 124 -4.07 -7.66 -5.41
C VAL A 124 -2.68 -8.12 -5.02
N GLU A 125 -2.57 -9.17 -4.19
CA GLU A 125 -1.30 -9.75 -3.77
C GLU A 125 -0.47 -10.24 -4.96
N TYR A 126 -1.12 -10.84 -5.95
CA TYR A 126 -0.48 -11.22 -7.21
C TYR A 126 0.06 -10.02 -7.99
N GLY A 127 -0.72 -8.94 -8.10
CA GLY A 127 -0.29 -7.67 -8.70
C GLY A 127 0.92 -7.06 -7.98
N PHE A 128 0.95 -7.14 -6.65
CA PHE A 128 2.08 -6.68 -5.85
C PHE A 128 3.32 -7.58 -5.97
N ALA A 129 3.14 -8.89 -6.15
CA ALA A 129 4.24 -9.79 -6.48
C ALA A 129 4.87 -9.40 -7.83
N HIS A 130 4.04 -9.06 -8.82
CA HIS A 130 4.50 -8.55 -10.11
C HIS A 130 5.24 -7.22 -9.96
N LEU A 131 4.69 -6.28 -9.20
CA LEU A 131 5.34 -5.01 -8.89
C LEU A 131 6.73 -5.20 -8.27
N LYS A 132 6.87 -6.13 -7.32
CA LYS A 132 8.17 -6.47 -6.70
C LYS A 132 9.15 -7.09 -7.68
N ASN A 133 8.66 -7.89 -8.63
CA ASN A 133 9.47 -8.51 -9.68
C ASN A 133 9.91 -7.53 -10.77
N TRP A 134 9.20 -6.41 -10.94
CA TRP A 134 9.55 -5.39 -11.93
C TRP A 134 10.85 -4.68 -11.55
N ARG A 135 11.96 -5.19 -12.12
CA ARG A 135 13.34 -4.67 -11.96
C ARG A 135 13.50 -3.20 -12.36
N VAL A 136 12.49 -2.57 -12.98
CA VAL A 136 12.47 -1.13 -13.28
C VAL A 136 12.56 -0.29 -12.00
N LEU A 137 11.92 -0.75 -10.90
CA LEU A 137 12.03 -0.11 -9.58
C LEU A 137 13.46 -0.19 -9.01
N GLY A 138 14.22 -1.21 -9.42
CA GLY A 138 15.62 -1.40 -9.04
C GLY A 138 16.63 -0.70 -9.97
N LYS A 139 16.22 -0.19 -11.14
CA LYS A 139 17.11 0.41 -12.15
C LYS A 139 17.11 1.94 -12.15
N VAL A 140 16.04 2.60 -11.68
CA VAL A 140 16.00 4.07 -11.51
C VAL A 140 16.70 4.46 -10.20
N ARG A 141 18.02 4.21 -10.14
CA ARG A 141 18.88 4.40 -8.96
C ARG A 141 19.59 5.76 -8.88
N THR A 142 19.31 6.67 -9.80
CA THR A 142 20.13 7.88 -9.99
C THR A 142 19.29 9.15 -9.93
N ALA A 143 19.10 9.66 -8.71
CA ALA A 143 19.12 11.09 -8.48
C ALA A 143 19.90 11.34 -7.18
N ARG A 144 20.98 12.12 -7.27
CA ARG A 144 21.85 12.52 -6.15
C ARG A 144 21.12 13.40 -5.12
N SER A 145 19.89 13.82 -5.44
CA SER A 145 18.98 14.63 -4.65
C SER A 145 17.90 13.80 -3.93
N GLY A 146 18.26 12.74 -3.21
CA GLY A 146 17.47 12.16 -2.09
C GLY A 146 16.04 11.60 -2.34
N ARG A 147 15.37 11.91 -3.45
CA ARG A 147 14.02 11.46 -3.83
C ARG A 147 14.05 11.06 -5.30
N PRO A 148 14.00 9.76 -5.62
CA PRO A 148 13.77 9.38 -7.00
C PRO A 148 12.40 9.92 -7.53
N PRO A 149 12.24 10.11 -8.83
CA PRO A 149 10.99 10.61 -9.40
C PRO A 149 10.05 9.44 -9.70
N TRP A 150 9.16 9.09 -8.76
CA TRP A 150 8.13 8.04 -8.95
C TRP A 150 6.71 8.58 -9.01
N SER A 151 6.54 9.88 -9.23
CA SER A 151 5.24 10.43 -9.64
C SER A 151 4.95 10.08 -11.11
N ALA A 152 5.03 8.80 -11.47
CA ALA A 152 4.51 8.31 -12.74
C ALA A 152 3.09 7.84 -12.48
N LEU A 153 2.14 8.73 -12.80
CA LEU A 153 0.74 8.40 -12.96
C LEU A 153 0.62 7.34 -14.06
N LEU A 154 0.69 6.05 -13.71
CA LEU A 154 0.48 4.97 -14.67
C LEU A 154 -1.03 4.76 -14.86
N VAL A 155 -1.68 5.69 -15.57
CA VAL A 155 -2.99 5.42 -16.17
C VAL A 155 -2.74 4.59 -17.42
N LEU A 156 -2.89 3.26 -17.32
CA LEU A 156 -3.10 2.44 -18.50
C LEU A 156 -4.59 2.46 -18.83
N THR A 157 -4.99 3.42 -19.66
CA THR A 157 -6.30 3.45 -20.30
C THR A 157 -6.50 2.23 -21.20
N ASN A 158 -7.56 1.49 -20.87
CA ASN A 158 -8.58 0.93 -21.75
C ASN A 158 -8.19 -0.08 -22.86
N ARG A 159 -8.73 -1.29 -22.76
CA ARG A 159 -9.17 -2.07 -23.93
C ARG A 159 -10.55 -2.69 -23.67
N GLY A 160 -11.56 -2.04 -24.25
CA GLY A 160 -12.62 -2.66 -25.04
C GLY A 160 -13.63 -3.52 -24.30
N VAL A 161 -14.68 -2.88 -23.76
CA VAL A 161 -15.99 -3.54 -23.70
C VAL A 161 -16.58 -3.53 -25.11
N SER A 162 -16.53 -4.68 -25.75
CA SER A 162 -17.41 -5.15 -26.82
C SER A 162 -17.60 -6.63 -26.49
N ARG A 163 -18.77 -7.17 -26.21
CA ARG A 163 -20.17 -6.77 -26.39
C ARG A 163 -20.95 -7.17 -25.13
#